data_AF-F4PT53-F1
#
_entry.id   AF-F4PT53-F1
#
_cell.length_a   1.000
_cell.length_b   1.000
_cell.length_c   1.000
_cell.angle_alpha   90.00
_cell.angle_beta   90.00
_cell.angle_gamma   90.00
#
_symmetry.space_group_name_H-M   'P 1'
#
loop_
_entity.id
_entity.type
_entity.pdbx_description
1 polymer ?
#
loop_
_entity_poly.entity_id
_entity_poly.type
_entity_poly.pdbx_seq_one_letter_code
_entity_poly.pdbx_strand_id
1 'polypeptide(L)'
;MNKSIIALFLIISLCTQSIVNASYAVDVNMDVSGTLTSSDLKCLASLNQKLIIQGWDGGHGLNQHLASAFKLAVSSGFASSPIDVYAFFCSQCGGNNPISSAVKQLVSYCQSNGVNFGTLWIDVEQCTGCWGSTSANTAFVTQAVQTAASLGVNVGIYTSSGEWPLVVGSLSSLSQYPLWYAHYDGNPSFSDPKFFQFAGWKTPAMKQYDENKSQCGVYVDMNYFTGSSTSTSSSSSTTTSSDSTSGAITSGASTSGASTSGASTSGTSGTSGNSDSTSGAITSGASTSGASTSGTSSTSGTSGSTSGGGSSSTSGSSGSTSGTSSTSGSSGSTSGTSSTSGSSGSTSGNSGSTSATSSTSGSSGQV
;
A
#
# COMPACT_ATOMS: atom_id res chain seq x y z
N MET A 1 -0.28 -32.95 -58.79
CA MET A 1 -0.85 -32.26 -57.62
C MET A 1 0.27 -32.07 -56.61
N ASN A 2 0.67 -30.81 -56.41
CA ASN A 2 1.96 -30.44 -55.81
C ASN A 2 1.94 -30.55 -54.29
N LYS A 3 2.94 -31.26 -53.74
CA LYS A 3 3.20 -31.42 -52.30
C LYS A 3 3.45 -30.08 -51.56
N SER A 4 3.60 -28.98 -52.29
CA SER A 4 3.81 -27.63 -51.76
C SER A 4 2.55 -26.94 -51.23
N ILE A 5 1.34 -27.45 -51.51
CA ILE A 5 0.09 -26.86 -51.01
C ILE A 5 -0.28 -27.37 -49.61
N ILE A 6 0.26 -28.53 -49.19
CA ILE A 6 -0.01 -29.10 -47.87
C ILE A 6 0.83 -28.41 -46.77
N ALA A 7 1.98 -27.83 -47.13
CA ALA A 7 2.81 -27.08 -46.20
C ALA A 7 2.26 -25.68 -45.85
N LEU A 8 1.33 -25.13 -46.65
CA LEU A 8 0.76 -23.80 -46.42
C LEU A 8 -0.43 -23.80 -45.44
N PHE A 9 -1.03 -24.97 -45.18
CA PHE A 9 -2.12 -25.12 -44.21
C PHE A 9 -1.66 -25.50 -42.78
N LEU A 10 -0.36 -25.70 -42.57
CA LEU A 10 0.22 -25.96 -41.25
C LEU A 10 0.90 -24.72 -40.61
N ILE A 11 0.91 -23.58 -41.31
CA ILE A 11 1.41 -22.28 -40.82
C ILE A 11 0.26 -21.26 -40.75
N ILE A 12 -0.97 -21.72 -40.52
CA ILE A 12 -2.10 -20.86 -40.17
C ILE A 12 -2.67 -21.41 -38.87
N SER A 13 -2.64 -20.57 -37.83
CA SER A 13 -3.34 -20.75 -36.55
C SER A 13 -2.64 -21.50 -35.41
N LEU A 14 -1.37 -21.17 -35.16
CA LEU A 14 -0.91 -20.96 -33.77
C LEU A 14 -0.60 -19.46 -33.55
N CYS A 15 -1.56 -18.59 -33.89
CA CYS A 15 -1.74 -17.41 -33.06
C CYS A 15 -2.33 -17.93 -31.74
N THR A 16 -1.47 -18.43 -30.85
CA THR A 16 -1.81 -18.40 -29.43
C THR A 16 -1.99 -16.93 -29.13
N GLN A 17 -3.23 -16.43 -29.22
CA GLN A 17 -3.60 -15.23 -28.51
C GLN A 17 -3.17 -15.55 -27.08
N SER A 18 -2.09 -14.91 -26.63
CA SER A 18 -1.85 -14.80 -25.22
C SER A 18 -3.13 -14.19 -24.70
N ILE A 19 -3.98 -15.02 -24.10
CA ILE A 19 -5.10 -14.53 -23.31
C ILE A 19 -4.36 -13.77 -22.22
N VAL A 20 -4.19 -12.46 -22.44
CA VAL A 20 -3.89 -11.53 -21.37
C VAL A 20 -5.09 -11.68 -20.46
N ASN A 21 -4.96 -12.55 -19.47
CA ASN A 21 -5.95 -12.68 -18.42
C ASN A 21 -6.04 -11.29 -17.81
N ALA A 22 -7.13 -10.60 -18.12
CA ALA A 22 -7.50 -9.39 -17.44
C ALA A 22 -7.58 -9.75 -15.96
N SER A 23 -6.71 -9.14 -15.15
CA SER A 23 -6.76 -9.33 -13.71
C SER A 23 -7.48 -8.13 -13.11
N TYR A 24 -8.55 -8.42 -12.40
CA TYR A 24 -9.33 -7.45 -11.66
C TYR A 24 -8.83 -7.38 -10.23
N ALA A 25 -8.82 -6.17 -9.71
CA ALA A 25 -8.60 -5.92 -8.30
C ALA A 25 -9.73 -5.03 -7.78
N VAL A 26 -9.94 -5.09 -6.47
CA VAL A 26 -10.83 -4.18 -5.75
C VAL A 26 -10.06 -3.54 -4.63
N ASP A 27 -10.35 -2.28 -4.35
CA ASP A 27 -9.85 -1.62 -3.16
C ASP A 27 -10.99 -1.17 -2.23
N VAL A 28 -10.65 -1.12 -0.94
CA VAL A 28 -11.58 -0.79 0.14
C VAL A 28 -10.95 0.21 1.10
N ASN A 29 -11.72 1.22 1.46
CA ASN A 29 -11.33 2.22 2.44
C ASN A 29 -11.43 1.70 3.89
N MET A 30 -11.02 2.54 4.84
CA MET A 30 -11.02 2.24 6.27
C MET A 30 -12.40 1.84 6.79
N ASP A 31 -13.45 2.58 6.44
CA ASP A 31 -14.83 2.30 6.90
C ASP A 31 -15.33 0.94 6.42
N VAL A 32 -15.13 0.64 5.13
CA VAL A 32 -15.52 -0.64 4.54
C VAL A 32 -14.73 -1.78 5.17
N SER A 33 -13.40 -1.61 5.34
CA SER A 33 -12.54 -2.65 5.90
C SER A 33 -12.95 -3.11 7.32
N GLY A 34 -13.59 -2.23 8.11
CA GLY A 34 -14.11 -2.54 9.44
C GLY A 34 -15.40 -3.37 9.44
N THR A 35 -16.08 -3.49 8.30
CA THR A 35 -17.39 -4.14 8.18
C THR A 35 -17.39 -5.42 7.33
N LEU A 36 -16.26 -5.75 6.70
CA LEU A 36 -16.13 -6.93 5.85
C LEU A 36 -16.41 -8.24 6.61
N THR A 37 -17.19 -9.11 5.98
CA THR A 37 -17.44 -10.47 6.45
C THR A 37 -16.71 -11.52 5.58
N SER A 38 -16.61 -12.75 6.09
CA SER A 38 -16.06 -13.86 5.29
C SER A 38 -16.87 -14.16 4.03
N SER A 39 -18.20 -13.96 4.04
CA SER A 39 -19.04 -14.16 2.85
C SER A 39 -18.73 -13.13 1.78
N ASP A 40 -18.58 -11.87 2.18
CA ASP A 40 -18.27 -10.78 1.26
C ASP A 40 -16.93 -11.05 0.58
N LEU A 41 -15.90 -11.36 1.37
CA LEU A 41 -14.55 -11.61 0.87
C LEU A 41 -14.43 -12.88 0.02
N LYS A 42 -15.18 -13.95 0.33
CA LYS A 42 -15.26 -15.14 -0.54
C LYS A 42 -15.87 -14.81 -1.89
N CYS A 43 -16.92 -14.00 -1.90
CA CYS A 43 -17.52 -13.53 -3.14
C CYS A 43 -16.55 -12.63 -3.91
N LEU A 44 -15.92 -11.66 -3.26
CA LEU A 44 -14.93 -10.78 -3.88
C LEU A 44 -13.74 -11.56 -4.46
N ALA A 45 -13.21 -12.56 -3.75
CA ALA A 45 -12.12 -13.40 -4.21
C ALA A 45 -12.50 -14.29 -5.41
N SER A 46 -13.79 -14.59 -5.61
CA SER A 46 -14.27 -15.33 -6.78
C SER A 46 -14.32 -14.49 -8.06
N LEU A 47 -14.30 -13.16 -7.91
CA LEU A 47 -14.44 -12.19 -9.00
C LEU A 47 -13.15 -11.39 -9.25
N ASN A 48 -12.27 -11.29 -8.25
CA ASN A 48 -11.07 -10.48 -8.29
C ASN A 48 -9.84 -11.27 -7.89
N GLN A 49 -8.73 -11.01 -8.57
CA GLN A 49 -7.45 -11.63 -8.33
C GLN A 49 -6.61 -10.89 -7.27
N LYS A 50 -7.00 -9.68 -6.87
CA LYS A 50 -6.28 -8.88 -5.88
C LYS A 50 -7.27 -8.03 -5.07
N LEU A 51 -6.90 -7.81 -3.81
CA LEU A 51 -7.54 -6.88 -2.89
C LEU A 51 -6.50 -5.84 -2.48
N ILE A 52 -6.88 -4.57 -2.41
CA ILE A 52 -6.08 -3.50 -1.80
C ILE A 52 -6.86 -2.95 -0.60
N ILE A 53 -6.22 -2.77 0.55
CA ILE A 53 -6.88 -2.29 1.78
C ILE A 53 -6.22 -0.99 2.22
N GLN A 54 -7.01 0.03 2.57
CA GLN A 54 -6.46 1.27 3.13
C GLN A 54 -5.72 1.00 4.44
N GLY A 55 -4.48 1.45 4.54
CA GLY A 55 -3.66 1.37 5.74
C GLY A 55 -3.54 2.68 6.50
N TRP A 56 -3.70 3.81 5.81
CA TRP A 56 -3.65 5.14 6.44
C TRP A 56 -4.63 6.09 5.76
N ASP A 57 -5.34 6.86 6.57
CA ASP A 57 -6.38 7.78 6.11
C ASP A 57 -6.10 9.22 6.58
N GLY A 58 -5.32 9.95 5.80
CA GLY A 58 -5.09 11.39 5.97
C GLY A 58 -4.69 11.78 7.39
N GLY A 59 -5.58 12.52 8.06
CA GLY A 59 -5.44 12.96 9.46
C GLY A 59 -6.09 12.03 10.49
N HIS A 60 -6.86 11.03 10.06
CA HIS A 60 -7.42 9.97 10.91
C HIS A 60 -6.37 8.93 11.29
N GLY A 61 -5.32 8.80 10.47
CA GLY A 61 -4.13 8.02 10.80
C GLY A 61 -4.24 6.56 10.39
N LEU A 62 -3.55 5.70 11.13
CA LEU A 62 -3.49 4.26 10.88
C LEU A 62 -4.89 3.62 10.94
N ASN A 63 -5.26 2.89 9.88
CA ASN A 63 -6.45 2.06 9.87
C ASN A 63 -6.31 0.89 10.86
N GLN A 64 -7.05 0.97 11.96
CA GLN A 64 -7.03 -0.05 13.02
C GLN A 64 -7.66 -1.39 12.60
N HIS A 65 -8.45 -1.41 11.52
CA HIS A 65 -9.09 -2.61 10.99
C HIS A 65 -8.22 -3.36 9.97
N LEU A 66 -7.10 -2.77 9.52
CA LEU A 66 -6.24 -3.34 8.47
C LEU A 66 -5.83 -4.78 8.78
N ALA A 67 -5.33 -5.05 9.98
CA ALA A 67 -4.84 -6.39 10.31
C ALA A 67 -5.95 -7.44 10.38
N SER A 68 -7.12 -7.08 10.92
CA SER A 68 -8.29 -7.98 10.95
C SER A 68 -8.83 -8.24 9.55
N ALA A 69 -8.97 -7.20 8.72
CA ALA A 69 -9.45 -7.31 7.36
C ALA A 69 -8.51 -8.16 6.50
N PHE A 70 -7.19 -7.95 6.63
CA PHE A 70 -6.18 -8.75 5.93
C PHE A 70 -6.27 -10.24 6.28
N LYS A 71 -6.30 -10.58 7.58
CA LYS A 71 -6.40 -11.99 8.03
C LYS A 71 -7.69 -12.64 7.55
N LEU A 72 -8.79 -11.89 7.56
CA LEU A 72 -10.07 -12.36 7.05
C LEU A 72 -10.02 -12.58 5.54
N ALA A 73 -9.41 -11.68 4.78
CA ALA A 73 -9.26 -11.78 3.33
C ALA A 73 -8.42 -13.00 2.93
N VAL A 74 -7.28 -13.22 3.60
CA VAL A 74 -6.44 -14.41 3.38
C VAL A 74 -7.24 -15.70 3.58
N SER A 75 -7.96 -15.83 4.70
CA SER A 75 -8.79 -17.01 4.98
C SER A 75 -10.05 -17.13 4.11
N SER A 76 -10.38 -16.08 3.35
CA SER A 76 -11.59 -16.00 2.50
C SER A 76 -11.28 -16.10 1.00
N GLY A 77 -10.07 -16.49 0.61
CA GLY A 77 -9.75 -16.82 -0.79
C GLY A 77 -8.65 -15.99 -1.42
N PHE A 78 -8.16 -14.93 -0.74
CA PHE A 78 -7.02 -14.14 -1.24
C PHE A 78 -5.65 -14.72 -0.87
N ALA A 79 -5.58 -15.91 -0.23
CA ALA A 79 -4.30 -16.52 0.18
C ALA A 79 -3.31 -16.76 -0.97
N SER A 80 -3.80 -16.99 -2.19
CA SER A 80 -2.97 -17.24 -3.38
C SER A 80 -2.58 -15.97 -4.13
N SER A 81 -2.97 -14.79 -3.63
CA SER A 81 -2.77 -13.50 -4.30
C SER A 81 -2.13 -12.47 -3.37
N PRO A 82 -1.22 -11.61 -3.86
CA PRO A 82 -0.73 -10.50 -3.05
C PRO A 82 -1.86 -9.51 -2.77
N ILE A 83 -2.24 -9.38 -1.50
CA ILE A 83 -3.06 -8.27 -1.01
C ILE A 83 -2.16 -7.05 -0.87
N ASP A 84 -2.54 -5.93 -1.45
CA ASP A 84 -1.78 -4.67 -1.34
C ASP A 84 -2.38 -3.77 -0.25
N VAL A 85 -1.63 -2.74 0.12
CA VAL A 85 -2.08 -1.68 1.03
C VAL A 85 -1.94 -0.35 0.30
N TYR A 86 -2.89 0.55 0.47
CA TYR A 86 -2.73 1.95 0.05
C TYR A 86 -2.78 2.88 1.25
N ALA A 87 -2.13 4.02 1.18
CA ALA A 87 -2.03 4.96 2.28
C ALA A 87 -2.13 6.39 1.75
N PHE A 88 -3.22 7.07 2.11
CA PHE A 88 -3.39 8.48 1.85
C PHE A 88 -2.67 9.27 2.94
N PHE A 89 -1.49 9.79 2.62
CA PHE A 89 -0.76 10.71 3.49
C PHE A 89 -0.87 12.13 2.94
N CYS A 90 -1.09 13.11 3.81
CA CYS A 90 -1.18 14.50 3.42
C CYS A 90 -0.31 15.41 4.30
N SER A 91 0.29 16.46 3.71
CA SER A 91 1.33 17.28 4.38
C SER A 91 0.80 18.20 5.47
N GLN A 92 -0.49 18.52 5.44
CA GLN A 92 -1.18 19.35 6.44
C GLN A 92 -2.04 18.52 7.41
N CYS A 93 -2.14 17.21 7.21
CA CYS A 93 -2.89 16.32 8.10
C CYS A 93 -2.17 16.12 9.43
N GLY A 94 -2.94 16.01 10.50
CA GLY A 94 -2.43 15.58 11.81
C GLY A 94 -1.77 14.19 11.71
N GLY A 95 -0.71 13.96 12.49
CA GLY A 95 -0.01 12.68 12.54
C GLY A 95 0.97 12.40 11.39
N ASN A 96 1.02 13.25 10.35
CA ASN A 96 1.84 13.01 9.16
C ASN A 96 3.15 13.81 9.12
N ASN A 97 3.44 14.63 10.13
CA ASN A 97 4.68 15.41 10.18
C ASN A 97 5.55 15.02 11.39
N PRO A 98 6.75 14.45 11.18
CA PRO A 98 7.37 14.13 9.90
C PRO A 98 6.76 12.88 9.26
N ILE A 99 6.65 12.87 7.92
CA ILE A 99 6.03 11.77 7.16
C ILE A 99 6.76 10.44 7.33
N SER A 100 8.06 10.49 7.56
CA SER A 100 8.84 9.29 7.86
C SER A 100 8.34 8.55 9.11
N SER A 101 7.77 9.24 10.10
CA SER A 101 7.20 8.61 11.29
C SER A 101 5.90 7.86 10.97
N ALA A 102 5.00 8.48 10.20
CA ALA A 102 3.74 7.87 9.79
C ALA A 102 3.96 6.62 8.92
N VAL A 103 4.87 6.70 7.94
CA VAL A 103 5.23 5.55 7.10
C VAL A 103 5.84 4.41 7.93
N LYS A 104 6.78 4.73 8.84
CA LYS A 104 7.36 3.72 9.75
C LYS A 104 6.30 3.09 10.64
N GLN A 105 5.38 3.90 11.18
CA GLN A 105 4.30 3.40 12.03
C GLN A 105 3.40 2.41 11.28
N LEU A 106 2.98 2.73 10.05
CA LEU A 106 2.18 1.82 9.23
C LEU A 106 2.94 0.51 8.94
N VAL A 107 4.18 0.61 8.46
CA VAL A 107 4.97 -0.58 8.11
C VAL A 107 5.26 -1.45 9.34
N SER A 108 5.63 -0.85 10.48
CA SER A 108 5.85 -1.58 11.73
C SER A 108 4.57 -2.21 12.28
N TYR A 109 3.41 -1.54 12.14
CA TYR A 109 2.12 -2.14 12.46
C TYR A 109 1.85 -3.39 11.61
N CYS A 110 2.06 -3.29 10.29
CA CYS A 110 1.87 -4.42 9.39
C CYS A 110 2.76 -5.62 9.77
N GLN A 111 4.06 -5.36 9.98
CA GLN A 111 5.04 -6.38 10.39
C GLN A 111 4.66 -7.03 11.73
N SER A 112 4.27 -6.23 12.72
CA SER A 112 3.93 -6.73 14.06
C SER A 112 2.62 -7.52 14.09
N ASN A 113 1.72 -7.28 13.12
CA ASN A 113 0.40 -7.90 13.07
C ASN A 113 0.26 -9.01 12.00
N GLY A 114 1.34 -9.35 11.29
CA GLY A 114 1.34 -10.39 10.25
C GLY A 114 0.61 -9.98 8.97
N VAL A 115 0.57 -8.67 8.66
CA VAL A 115 0.05 -8.14 7.39
C VAL A 115 1.17 -8.18 6.36
N ASN A 116 1.29 -9.32 5.68
CA ASN A 116 2.28 -9.55 4.63
C ASN A 116 1.75 -9.05 3.29
N PHE A 117 1.75 -7.73 3.10
CA PHE A 117 1.23 -7.11 1.88
C PHE A 117 2.23 -7.17 0.71
N GLY A 118 1.71 -7.08 -0.53
CA GLY A 118 2.51 -7.06 -1.76
C GLY A 118 3.19 -5.71 -2.00
N THR A 119 2.39 -4.67 -2.19
CA THR A 119 2.83 -3.30 -2.42
C THR A 119 2.17 -2.33 -1.45
N LEU A 120 2.91 -1.32 -1.00
CA LEU A 120 2.37 -0.10 -0.38
C LEU A 120 2.22 0.99 -1.45
N TRP A 121 0.99 1.34 -1.78
CA TRP A 121 0.66 2.43 -2.69
C TRP A 121 0.55 3.74 -1.91
N ILE A 122 1.43 4.69 -2.21
CA ILE A 122 1.33 6.06 -1.68
C ILE A 122 0.30 6.80 -2.52
N ASP A 123 -0.82 7.13 -1.90
CA ASP A 123 -1.93 7.83 -2.52
C ASP A 123 -1.68 9.34 -2.49
N VAL A 124 -1.66 9.95 -3.67
CA VAL A 124 -1.35 11.35 -3.93
C VAL A 124 -2.48 11.97 -4.75
N GLU A 125 -3.47 12.51 -4.05
CA GLU A 125 -4.65 13.17 -4.60
C GLU A 125 -5.03 14.43 -3.82
N GLN A 126 -5.77 15.34 -4.43
CA GLN A 126 -6.24 16.56 -3.78
C GLN A 126 -7.29 16.23 -2.71
N CYS A 127 -7.20 16.95 -1.60
CA CYS A 127 -8.34 17.16 -0.72
C CYS A 127 -8.27 18.53 -0.03
N THR A 128 -9.41 18.96 0.50
CA THR A 128 -9.55 20.29 1.11
C THR A 128 -8.69 20.39 2.36
N GLY A 129 -7.76 21.33 2.38
CA GLY A 129 -6.89 21.61 3.53
C GLY A 129 -5.78 20.58 3.78
N CYS A 130 -5.56 19.65 2.84
CA CYS A 130 -4.63 18.54 3.01
C CYS A 130 -3.18 18.85 2.61
N TRP A 131 -3.00 19.82 1.72
CA TRP A 131 -1.74 20.06 1.03
C TRP A 131 -1.28 21.50 1.19
N GLY A 132 0.04 21.69 1.25
CA GLY A 132 0.69 23.00 1.23
C GLY A 132 1.06 23.40 -0.20
N SER A 133 2.18 24.12 -0.35
CA SER A 133 2.72 24.41 -1.69
C SER A 133 3.20 23.13 -2.38
N THR A 134 3.12 23.09 -3.71
CA THR A 134 3.61 21.96 -4.52
C THR A 134 5.08 21.62 -4.26
N SER A 135 5.91 22.61 -3.93
CA SER A 135 7.31 22.41 -3.53
C SER A 135 7.46 21.67 -2.19
N ALA A 136 6.65 22.03 -1.18
CA ALA A 136 6.65 21.35 0.11
C ALA A 136 6.07 19.94 -0.02
N ASN A 137 5.00 19.78 -0.81
CA ASN A 137 4.38 18.49 -1.07
C ASN A 137 5.32 17.56 -1.86
N THR A 138 6.12 18.10 -2.80
CA THR A 138 7.16 17.34 -3.49
C THR A 138 8.16 16.71 -2.52
N ALA A 139 8.66 17.49 -1.56
CA ALA A 139 9.58 17.00 -0.54
C ALA A 139 8.90 15.95 0.35
N PHE A 140 7.64 16.20 0.75
CA PHE A 140 6.84 15.30 1.57
C PHE A 140 6.62 13.93 0.88
N VAL A 141 6.09 13.93 -0.35
CA VAL A 141 5.80 12.69 -1.11
C VAL A 141 7.09 11.94 -1.43
N THR A 142 8.16 12.65 -1.81
CA THR A 142 9.47 12.03 -2.03
C THR A 142 9.97 11.35 -0.77
N GLN A 143 9.87 12.01 0.39
CA GLN A 143 10.28 11.42 1.67
C GLN A 143 9.40 10.22 2.06
N ALA A 144 8.09 10.24 1.78
CA ALA A 144 7.20 9.11 2.04
C ALA A 144 7.65 7.87 1.26
N VAL A 145 7.82 8.01 -0.06
CA VAL A 145 8.24 6.93 -0.96
C VAL A 145 9.63 6.41 -0.60
N GLN A 146 10.59 7.30 -0.36
CA GLN A 146 11.95 6.91 0.03
C GLN A 146 11.99 6.22 1.40
N THR A 147 11.17 6.67 2.36
CA THR A 147 11.07 6.00 3.66
C THR A 147 10.53 4.59 3.50
N ALA A 148 9.43 4.40 2.76
CA ALA A 148 8.87 3.07 2.49
C ALA A 148 9.90 2.16 1.80
N ALA A 149 10.55 2.64 0.73
CA ALA A 149 11.60 1.89 0.06
C ALA A 149 12.76 1.51 0.99
N SER A 150 13.19 2.43 1.88
CA SER A 150 14.27 2.17 2.84
C SER A 150 13.91 1.12 3.90
N LEU A 151 12.62 0.89 4.14
CA LEU A 151 12.11 -0.16 5.04
C LEU A 151 11.99 -1.52 4.33
N GLY A 152 12.38 -1.61 3.06
CA GLY A 152 12.41 -2.86 2.29
C GLY A 152 11.05 -3.33 1.79
N VAL A 153 10.01 -2.48 1.81
CA VAL A 153 8.70 -2.80 1.23
C VAL A 153 8.63 -2.37 -0.24
N ASN A 154 7.88 -3.10 -1.06
CA ASN A 154 7.58 -2.63 -2.41
C ASN A 154 6.69 -1.39 -2.30
N VAL A 155 7.04 -0.34 -3.03
CA VAL A 155 6.30 0.92 -3.02
C VAL A 155 5.87 1.29 -4.43
N GLY A 156 4.63 1.72 -4.57
CA GLY A 156 4.06 2.30 -5.79
C GLY A 156 3.37 3.62 -5.46
N ILE A 157 2.88 4.30 -6.49
CA ILE A 157 2.19 5.58 -6.37
C ILE A 157 0.81 5.46 -6.98
N TYR A 158 -0.22 5.84 -6.22
CA TYR A 158 -1.56 6.08 -6.73
C TYR A 158 -1.75 7.58 -6.97
N THR A 159 -2.23 7.95 -8.16
CA THR A 159 -2.55 9.35 -8.50
C THR A 159 -3.29 9.41 -9.85
N SER A 160 -3.61 10.61 -10.34
CA SER A 160 -4.09 10.81 -11.70
C SER A 160 -3.27 11.88 -12.44
N SER A 161 -3.37 11.89 -13.77
CA SER A 161 -2.77 12.95 -14.60
C SER A 161 -3.28 14.36 -14.27
N GLY A 162 -4.46 14.50 -13.64
CA GLY A 162 -5.02 15.77 -13.17
C GLY A 162 -4.56 16.14 -11.76
N GLU A 163 -4.54 15.15 -10.86
CA GLU A 163 -4.19 15.35 -9.45
C GLU A 163 -2.70 15.66 -9.25
N TRP A 164 -1.82 14.94 -9.94
CA TRP A 164 -0.37 15.04 -9.79
C TRP A 164 0.17 16.48 -9.92
N PRO A 165 -0.11 17.23 -11.01
CA PRO A 165 0.39 18.60 -11.15
C PRO A 165 -0.19 19.56 -10.11
N LEU A 166 -1.39 19.30 -9.57
CA LEU A 166 -2.02 20.15 -8.56
C LEU A 166 -1.43 19.91 -7.17
N VAL A 167 -1.08 18.66 -6.84
CA VAL A 167 -0.50 18.31 -5.53
C VAL A 167 1.01 18.54 -5.49
N VAL A 168 1.77 18.06 -6.48
CA VAL A 168 3.25 18.06 -6.46
C VAL A 168 3.89 18.81 -7.63
N GLY A 169 3.11 19.44 -8.52
CA GLY A 169 3.65 20.22 -9.63
C GLY A 169 4.38 19.35 -10.66
N SER A 170 5.61 19.74 -11.03
CA SER A 170 6.37 19.08 -12.10
C SER A 170 7.28 17.94 -11.64
N LEU A 171 7.02 17.35 -10.46
CA LEU A 171 7.83 16.25 -9.93
C LEU A 171 7.82 15.05 -10.88
N SER A 172 9.00 14.58 -11.31
CA SER A 172 9.13 13.44 -12.21
C SER A 172 10.14 12.37 -11.76
N SER A 173 10.89 12.62 -10.68
CA SER A 173 11.94 11.70 -10.20
C SER A 173 11.40 10.41 -9.57
N LEU A 174 10.08 10.31 -9.39
CA LEU A 174 9.42 9.13 -8.83
C LEU A 174 8.90 8.16 -9.89
N SER A 175 9.11 8.44 -11.19
CA SER A 175 8.61 7.59 -12.28
C SER A 175 9.26 6.20 -12.38
N GLN A 176 10.31 5.95 -11.59
CA GLN A 176 10.92 4.63 -11.41
C GLN A 176 10.07 3.68 -10.57
N TYR A 177 9.12 4.21 -9.79
CA TYR A 177 8.18 3.41 -9.00
C TYR A 177 6.91 3.09 -9.81
N PRO A 178 6.27 1.93 -9.59
CA PRO A 178 5.02 1.56 -10.26
C PRO A 178 3.92 2.63 -10.12
N LEU A 179 3.16 2.84 -11.18
CA LEU A 179 2.01 3.74 -11.21
C LEU A 179 0.70 2.94 -11.16
N TRP A 180 -0.15 3.27 -10.19
CA TRP A 180 -1.57 2.96 -10.17
C TRP A 180 -2.30 4.26 -10.53
N TYR A 181 -2.85 4.37 -11.74
CA TYR A 181 -3.47 5.62 -12.17
C TYR A 181 -4.99 5.57 -12.09
N ALA A 182 -5.62 6.68 -11.73
CA ALA A 182 -7.06 6.85 -11.81
C ALA A 182 -7.48 7.43 -13.18
N HIS A 183 -8.45 6.77 -13.81
CA HIS A 183 -9.21 7.32 -14.94
C HIS A 183 -10.55 6.56 -15.05
N TYR A 184 -11.63 7.20 -14.61
CA TYR A 184 -12.95 6.58 -14.44
C TYR A 184 -13.75 6.55 -15.74
N ASP A 185 -13.33 5.71 -16.68
CA ASP A 185 -13.98 5.50 -17.98
C ASP A 185 -14.77 4.19 -18.07
N GLY A 186 -14.83 3.41 -16.99
CA GLY A 186 -15.47 2.11 -16.96
C GLY A 186 -14.76 1.04 -17.80
N ASN A 187 -13.56 1.31 -18.32
CA ASN A 187 -12.84 0.43 -19.23
C ASN A 187 -11.61 -0.21 -18.53
N PRO A 188 -11.67 -1.51 -18.17
CA PRO A 188 -10.58 -2.22 -17.51
C PRO A 188 -9.47 -2.60 -18.50
N SER A 189 -8.76 -1.59 -19.01
CA SER A 189 -7.61 -1.76 -19.89
C SER A 189 -6.67 -0.56 -19.82
N PHE A 190 -5.46 -0.73 -20.35
CA PHE A 190 -4.47 0.35 -20.51
C PHE A 190 -4.51 0.96 -21.92
N SER A 191 -5.71 1.06 -22.53
CA SER A 191 -5.89 1.57 -23.90
C SER A 191 -5.94 3.10 -24.00
N ASP A 192 -5.50 3.81 -22.95
CA ASP A 192 -5.71 5.25 -22.74
C ASP A 192 -4.42 5.97 -22.29
N PRO A 193 -3.32 5.88 -23.08
CA PRO A 193 -1.97 6.33 -22.69
C PRO A 193 -1.88 7.78 -22.21
N LYS A 194 -2.76 8.66 -22.67
CA LYS A 194 -2.80 10.05 -22.22
C LYS A 194 -3.04 10.23 -20.72
N PHE A 195 -3.60 9.22 -20.04
CA PHE A 195 -3.89 9.28 -18.61
C PHE A 195 -2.82 8.64 -17.71
N PHE A 196 -1.89 7.88 -18.28
CA PHE A 196 -0.78 7.27 -17.53
C PHE A 196 0.61 7.71 -18.00
N GLN A 197 0.72 8.39 -19.15
CA GLN A 197 1.98 8.93 -19.68
C GLN A 197 2.18 10.38 -19.25
N PHE A 198 2.40 10.60 -17.95
CA PHE A 198 2.70 11.90 -17.36
C PHE A 198 3.86 11.78 -16.37
N ALA A 199 4.49 12.91 -16.01
CA ALA A 199 5.53 12.98 -14.97
C ALA A 199 6.66 11.92 -15.08
N GLY A 200 6.97 11.46 -16.30
CA GLY A 200 8.01 10.46 -16.57
C GLY A 200 7.53 9.02 -16.64
N TRP A 201 6.31 8.70 -16.18
CA TRP A 201 5.73 7.37 -16.38
C TRP A 201 5.43 7.12 -17.86
N LYS A 202 5.70 5.88 -18.30
CA LYS A 202 5.45 5.43 -19.68
C LYS A 202 4.49 4.25 -19.74
N THR A 203 4.41 3.49 -18.66
CA THR A 203 3.58 2.29 -18.50
C THR A 203 2.99 2.28 -17.09
N PRO A 204 1.70 1.96 -16.93
CA PRO A 204 1.10 1.77 -15.63
C PRO A 204 1.34 0.33 -15.13
N ALA A 205 1.21 0.14 -13.83
CA ALA A 205 1.10 -1.17 -13.19
C ALA A 205 -0.36 -1.53 -12.89
N MET A 206 -1.20 -0.53 -12.60
CA MET A 206 -2.62 -0.70 -12.29
C MET A 206 -3.42 0.53 -12.74
N LYS A 207 -4.71 0.35 -13.01
CA LYS A 207 -5.68 1.41 -13.30
C LYS A 207 -6.85 1.29 -12.33
N GLN A 208 -7.25 2.37 -11.67
CA GLN A 208 -8.60 2.48 -11.10
C GLN A 208 -9.53 3.04 -12.19
N TYR A 209 -10.52 2.24 -12.60
CA TYR A 209 -11.35 2.54 -13.78
C TYR A 209 -12.82 2.81 -13.45
N ASP A 210 -13.24 2.58 -12.20
CA ASP A 210 -14.59 2.86 -11.70
C ASP A 210 -14.54 2.99 -10.16
N GLU A 211 -15.42 3.81 -9.59
CA GLU A 211 -15.45 4.12 -8.15
C GLU A 211 -16.81 3.78 -7.53
N ASN A 212 -16.82 3.46 -6.23
CA ASN A 212 -18.00 3.26 -5.39
C ASN A 212 -19.02 2.25 -5.97
N LYS A 213 -18.53 1.11 -6.47
CA LYS A 213 -19.36 0.05 -7.05
C LYS A 213 -19.78 -0.95 -5.99
N SER A 214 -21.05 -1.35 -6.03
CA SER A 214 -21.53 -2.46 -5.21
C SER A 214 -21.15 -3.79 -5.85
N GLN A 215 -20.19 -4.50 -5.26
CA GLN A 215 -19.85 -5.87 -5.62
C GLN A 215 -19.93 -6.74 -4.37
N CYS A 216 -20.66 -7.86 -4.44
CA CYS A 216 -20.87 -8.74 -3.29
C CYS A 216 -21.51 -8.04 -2.07
N GLY A 217 -22.29 -6.97 -2.29
CA GLY A 217 -22.87 -6.17 -1.20
C GLY A 217 -21.89 -5.21 -0.52
N VAL A 218 -20.65 -5.12 -1.01
CA VAL A 218 -19.60 -4.22 -0.54
C VAL A 218 -19.40 -3.09 -1.53
N TYR A 219 -19.23 -1.87 -1.04
CA TYR A 219 -18.78 -0.75 -1.88
C TYR A 219 -17.26 -0.83 -2.06
N VAL A 220 -16.85 -0.97 -3.30
CA VAL A 220 -15.46 -1.14 -3.72
C VAL A 220 -15.14 -0.22 -4.88
N ASP A 221 -13.87 0.14 -5.00
CA ASP A 221 -13.35 0.76 -6.21
C ASP A 221 -12.72 -0.30 -7.10
N MET A 222 -12.93 -0.17 -8.41
CA MET A 222 -12.66 -1.21 -9.39
C MET A 222 -11.33 -0.94 -10.10
N ASN A 223 -10.49 -1.97 -10.10
CA ASN A 223 -9.13 -1.86 -10.57
C ASN A 223 -8.79 -2.91 -11.63
N TYR A 224 -7.93 -2.53 -12.57
CA TYR A 224 -7.40 -3.39 -13.62
C TYR A 224 -5.88 -3.45 -13.53
N PHE A 225 -5.33 -4.64 -13.63
CA PHE A 225 -3.90 -4.87 -13.77
C PHE A 225 -3.62 -6.02 -14.72
N THR A 226 -2.44 -6.03 -15.32
CA THR A 226 -1.96 -7.18 -16.11
C THR A 226 -1.12 -8.05 -15.19
N GLY A 227 -1.53 -9.30 -14.94
CA GLY A 227 -0.75 -10.24 -14.14
C GLY A 227 0.63 -10.51 -14.77
N SER A 228 1.68 -10.33 -13.96
CA SER A 228 3.10 -10.70 -14.17
C SER A 228 3.99 -9.80 -15.02
N SER A 229 4.83 -9.04 -14.32
CA SER A 229 6.28 -9.19 -14.49
C SER A 229 6.99 -9.05 -13.15
N THR A 230 7.06 -10.16 -12.42
CA THR A 230 8.15 -10.38 -11.46
C THR A 230 9.45 -10.29 -12.24
N SER A 231 10.08 -9.12 -12.27
CA SER A 231 11.46 -8.95 -12.69
C SER A 231 12.38 -9.50 -11.59
N THR A 232 12.38 -10.83 -11.43
CA THR A 232 13.53 -11.51 -10.86
C THR A 232 14.62 -11.40 -11.93
N SER A 233 15.57 -10.51 -11.72
CA SER A 233 16.85 -10.54 -12.42
C SER A 233 17.59 -11.82 -12.03
N SER A 234 17.21 -12.94 -12.63
CA SER A 234 18.08 -14.11 -12.71
C SER A 234 19.18 -13.78 -13.70
N SER A 235 20.33 -13.42 -13.17
CA SER A 235 21.61 -13.38 -13.88
C SER A 235 21.84 -14.72 -14.56
N SER A 236 21.58 -14.79 -15.86
CA SER A 236 21.94 -15.92 -16.69
C SER A 236 23.45 -15.89 -16.90
N SER A 237 24.18 -16.64 -16.07
CA SER A 237 25.58 -16.96 -16.33
C SER A 237 25.68 -17.83 -17.57
N THR A 238 26.28 -17.28 -18.62
CA THR A 238 26.61 -17.97 -19.87
C THR A 238 27.66 -19.05 -19.60
N THR A 239 27.26 -20.30 -19.44
CA THR A 239 28.16 -21.45 -19.54
C THR A 239 28.21 -21.92 -20.99
N THR A 240 29.32 -21.65 -21.64
CA THR A 240 29.69 -22.21 -22.94
C THR A 240 29.98 -23.70 -22.80
N SER A 241 29.16 -24.53 -23.44
CA SER A 241 29.39 -25.96 -23.63
C SER A 241 30.21 -26.17 -24.91
N SER A 242 31.35 -26.85 -24.79
CA SER A 242 32.04 -27.49 -25.89
C SER A 242 32.13 -28.99 -25.59
N ASP A 243 31.37 -29.77 -26.35
CA ASP A 243 31.52 -31.22 -26.45
C ASP A 243 32.80 -31.56 -27.23
N SER A 244 33.56 -32.56 -26.79
CA SER A 244 33.67 -33.85 -27.51
C SER A 244 34.81 -34.76 -26.99
N THR A 245 34.42 -36.03 -26.80
CA THR A 245 35.17 -37.30 -27.04
C THR A 245 35.97 -38.00 -25.94
N SER A 246 35.65 -39.28 -25.84
CA SER A 246 36.08 -40.38 -24.98
C SER A 246 37.57 -40.74 -25.02
N GLY A 247 38.08 -41.26 -23.90
CA GLY A 247 39.34 -42.02 -23.80
C GLY A 247 39.59 -42.51 -22.38
N ALA A 248 40.02 -43.76 -22.23
CA ALA A 248 39.83 -44.58 -21.04
C ALA A 248 41.06 -44.69 -20.10
N ILE A 249 40.79 -45.13 -18.86
CA ILE A 249 41.59 -45.92 -17.89
C ILE A 249 43.04 -45.50 -17.51
N THR A 250 43.26 -45.24 -16.21
CA THR A 250 44.07 -46.03 -15.23
C THR A 250 44.77 -45.18 -14.15
N SER A 251 44.58 -45.61 -12.89
CA SER A 251 45.47 -45.59 -11.70
C SER A 251 46.41 -44.42 -11.37
N GLY A 252 46.36 -43.97 -10.11
CA GLY A 252 47.49 -43.30 -9.46
C GLY A 252 47.13 -42.67 -8.11
N ALA A 253 47.60 -43.29 -7.02
CA ALA A 253 47.39 -42.87 -5.64
C ALA A 253 48.40 -41.80 -5.17
N SER A 254 48.05 -41.13 -4.06
CA SER A 254 48.97 -40.50 -3.07
C SER A 254 49.69 -39.21 -3.54
N THR A 255 49.96 -38.17 -2.75
CA THR A 255 50.09 -38.00 -1.30
C THR A 255 50.15 -36.49 -0.97
N SER A 256 49.82 -36.19 0.29
CA SER A 256 50.07 -35.00 1.11
C SER A 256 51.29 -34.10 0.81
N GLY A 257 51.12 -32.80 1.08
CA GLY A 257 52.23 -31.87 1.31
C GLY A 257 51.75 -30.47 1.73
N ALA A 258 51.75 -30.20 3.03
CA ALA A 258 51.60 -28.87 3.60
C ALA A 258 52.92 -28.10 3.53
N SER A 259 52.86 -26.76 3.44
CA SER A 259 53.46 -25.79 4.39
C SER A 259 53.98 -24.48 3.75
N THR A 260 53.48 -23.37 4.30
CA THR A 260 54.20 -22.17 4.81
C THR A 260 55.00 -21.23 3.89
N SER A 261 54.48 -20.00 3.81
CA SER A 261 55.09 -18.67 4.07
C SER A 261 56.47 -18.29 3.52
N GLY A 262 56.53 -17.10 2.92
CA GLY A 262 57.76 -16.31 2.78
C GLY A 262 57.49 -14.91 2.24
N ALA A 263 57.56 -13.90 3.10
CA ALA A 263 57.59 -12.48 2.76
C ALA A 263 58.99 -12.06 2.29
N SER A 264 59.09 -11.04 1.44
CA SER A 264 60.22 -10.09 1.39
C SER A 264 59.89 -8.85 0.54
N THR A 265 60.00 -7.70 1.19
CA THR A 265 60.32 -6.34 0.69
C THR A 265 61.70 -6.33 -0.01
N SER A 266 62.17 -5.38 -0.83
CA SER A 266 62.13 -3.91 -0.87
C SER A 266 62.86 -3.39 -2.13
N GLY A 267 62.65 -2.11 -2.49
CA GLY A 267 63.74 -1.23 -2.98
C GLY A 267 63.46 -0.44 -4.29
N THR A 268 63.09 0.86 -4.21
CA THR A 268 63.90 2.11 -4.47
C THR A 268 64.32 2.30 -5.95
N SER A 269 64.32 3.45 -6.64
CA SER A 269 64.31 4.90 -6.31
C SER A 269 64.19 5.69 -7.64
N GLY A 270 63.76 6.97 -7.63
CA GLY A 270 63.94 7.87 -8.78
C GLY A 270 63.15 9.20 -8.77
N THR A 271 63.67 10.19 -8.05
CA THR A 271 63.29 11.63 -7.94
C THR A 271 63.40 12.41 -9.26
N SER A 272 62.64 13.50 -9.52
CA SER A 272 62.94 14.88 -9.05
C SER A 272 61.98 15.94 -9.65
N GLY A 273 61.67 17.02 -8.91
CA GLY A 273 61.07 18.27 -9.42
C GLY A 273 60.28 19.11 -8.40
N ASN A 274 60.96 20.04 -7.70
CA ASN A 274 60.50 21.08 -6.74
C ASN A 274 59.38 22.01 -7.30
N SER A 275 58.60 22.82 -6.55
CA SER A 275 58.85 23.59 -5.29
C SER A 275 57.55 24.13 -4.65
N ASP A 276 57.54 24.08 -3.30
CA ASP A 276 57.09 25.03 -2.28
C ASP A 276 55.69 25.72 -2.29
N SER A 277 54.90 25.41 -1.24
CA SER A 277 54.57 26.37 -0.17
C SER A 277 54.03 25.67 1.10
N THR A 278 54.64 26.03 2.23
CA THR A 278 54.41 25.72 3.65
C THR A 278 53.06 26.32 4.13
N SER A 279 52.31 25.92 5.17
CA SER A 279 52.56 25.33 6.49
C SER A 279 51.24 24.82 7.11
N GLY A 280 51.30 23.89 8.08
CA GLY A 280 50.27 23.74 9.12
C GLY A 280 49.85 22.31 9.44
N ALA A 281 50.63 21.61 10.28
CA ALA A 281 50.36 20.25 10.72
C ALA A 281 49.34 20.16 11.87
N ILE A 282 48.58 19.07 11.83
CA ILE A 282 47.61 18.59 12.81
C ILE A 282 48.36 17.65 13.79
N THR A 283 48.10 17.75 15.09
CA THR A 283 48.44 16.72 16.08
C THR A 283 47.26 16.46 17.02
N SER A 284 46.85 15.19 17.08
CA SER A 284 45.89 14.64 18.04
C SER A 284 46.67 13.90 19.13
N GLY A 285 46.33 14.09 20.40
CA GLY A 285 46.92 13.41 21.55
C GLY A 285 45.88 13.19 22.65
N ALA A 286 45.94 12.02 23.28
CA ALA A 286 44.86 11.31 23.95
C ALA A 286 44.66 11.59 25.46
N SER A 287 43.44 11.27 25.91
CA SER A 287 43.00 10.60 27.15
C SER A 287 43.74 10.78 28.48
N THR A 288 43.00 11.21 29.50
CA THR A 288 43.28 10.91 30.92
C THR A 288 42.05 10.31 31.61
N SER A 289 42.29 9.20 32.29
CA SER A 289 41.38 8.43 33.15
C SER A 289 41.37 8.99 34.57
N GLY A 290 40.21 9.00 35.22
CA GLY A 290 40.04 9.37 36.63
C GLY A 290 39.07 8.41 37.32
N ALA A 291 39.57 7.73 38.35
CA ALA A 291 38.94 6.61 39.04
C ALA A 291 37.95 7.00 40.14
N SER A 292 37.12 6.01 40.48
CA SER A 292 36.09 5.94 41.50
C SER A 292 36.54 6.24 42.94
N THR A 293 35.64 6.76 43.77
CA THR A 293 35.54 6.39 45.20
C THR A 293 34.09 6.47 45.70
N SER A 294 33.68 5.42 46.40
CA SER A 294 32.43 5.25 47.15
C SER A 294 32.66 5.55 48.64
N GLY A 295 31.64 6.07 49.34
CA GLY A 295 31.66 6.19 50.80
C GLY A 295 30.28 6.56 51.38
N THR A 296 29.70 5.65 52.14
CA THR A 296 28.41 5.70 52.85
C THR A 296 28.55 6.20 54.31
N SER A 297 27.39 6.58 54.90
CA SER A 297 27.05 6.67 56.36
C SER A 297 27.55 7.91 57.13
N SER A 298 26.88 8.58 58.08
CA SER A 298 25.68 8.29 58.92
C SER A 298 25.19 9.56 59.68
N THR A 299 23.88 9.64 59.95
CA THR A 299 23.17 10.13 61.18
C THR A 299 23.45 11.49 61.88
N SER A 300 22.38 12.30 62.04
CA SER A 300 21.77 12.83 63.29
C SER A 300 20.86 14.04 62.96
N GLY A 301 19.54 14.01 63.21
CA GLY A 301 18.84 14.47 64.44
C GLY A 301 18.79 16.01 64.50
N THR A 302 17.65 16.73 64.45
CA THR A 302 16.68 16.87 65.56
C THR A 302 15.52 17.82 65.18
N SER A 303 14.28 17.36 65.46
CA SER A 303 13.03 17.96 65.96
C SER A 303 12.58 19.44 65.77
N GLY A 304 11.27 19.58 65.52
CA GLY A 304 10.38 20.65 66.01
C GLY A 304 9.06 20.73 65.20
N SER A 305 7.93 20.11 65.62
CA SER A 305 6.78 20.71 66.38
C SER A 305 6.20 21.99 65.72
N THR A 306 4.90 22.22 65.46
CA THR A 306 3.66 21.77 66.13
C THR A 306 2.42 22.31 65.39
N SER A 307 1.31 21.56 65.50
CA SER A 307 -0.09 21.99 65.80
C SER A 307 -1.00 22.77 64.84
N GLY A 308 -2.22 22.22 64.68
CA GLY A 308 -3.51 22.91 64.61
C GLY A 308 -4.27 22.67 63.29
N GLY A 309 -5.48 22.10 63.21
CA GLY A 309 -6.50 21.73 64.20
C GLY A 309 -7.89 22.22 63.75
N GLY A 310 -8.88 21.31 63.73
CA GLY A 310 -10.34 21.60 63.74
C GLY A 310 -11.04 21.58 62.37
N SER A 311 -11.89 20.59 62.01
CA SER A 311 -13.25 20.26 62.54
C SER A 311 -14.29 21.31 62.12
N SER A 312 -15.51 21.05 61.65
CA SER A 312 -16.37 19.85 61.65
C SER A 312 -17.70 20.15 60.91
N SER A 313 -18.41 19.09 60.49
CA SER A 313 -19.88 18.87 60.60
C SER A 313 -20.84 19.80 59.78
N THR A 314 -21.97 19.40 59.19
CA THR A 314 -22.85 18.21 59.33
C THR A 314 -24.02 18.33 58.33
N SER A 315 -24.62 17.18 57.96
CA SER A 315 -26.06 16.90 57.71
C SER A 315 -26.85 17.66 56.62
N GLY A 316 -27.73 17.04 55.83
CA GLY A 316 -28.25 15.68 55.79
C GLY A 316 -29.43 15.55 54.80
N SER A 317 -29.72 14.29 54.41
CA SER A 317 -31.01 13.59 54.18
C SER A 317 -32.17 14.29 53.43
N SER A 318 -33.07 13.67 52.65
CA SER A 318 -33.61 12.31 52.49
C SER A 318 -34.67 12.38 51.37
N GLY A 319 -34.86 11.39 50.49
CA GLY A 319 -35.80 10.26 50.64
C GLY A 319 -36.68 10.17 49.38
N SER A 320 -36.62 9.10 48.57
CA SER A 320 -37.42 7.84 48.63
C SER A 320 -38.88 7.98 48.17
N THR A 321 -39.30 7.25 47.13
CA THR A 321 -40.15 6.03 47.23
C THR A 321 -40.64 5.48 45.87
N SER A 322 -40.88 4.18 45.95
CA SER A 322 -41.33 3.12 45.03
C SER A 322 -42.73 3.24 44.39
N GLY A 323 -42.96 2.48 43.31
CA GLY A 323 -44.31 2.09 42.85
C GLY A 323 -44.30 0.97 41.80
N THR A 324 -44.67 -0.23 42.21
CA THR A 324 -45.10 -1.38 41.40
C THR A 324 -46.62 -1.36 41.25
N SER A 325 -47.16 -1.70 40.06
CA SER A 325 -48.38 -2.55 39.93
C SER A 325 -48.79 -2.81 38.47
N SER A 326 -49.13 -4.08 38.27
CA SER A 326 -49.75 -4.82 37.18
C SER A 326 -51.14 -4.37 36.71
N THR A 327 -51.51 -4.73 35.46
CA THR A 327 -52.77 -5.34 34.92
C THR A 327 -52.83 -5.02 33.41
N SER A 328 -53.41 -5.74 32.44
CA SER A 328 -54.04 -7.07 32.27
C SER A 328 -54.69 -7.08 30.87
N GLY A 329 -54.73 -8.22 30.15
CA GLY A 329 -55.70 -8.55 29.08
C GLY A 329 -55.57 -7.81 27.74
N SER A 330 -55.86 -8.36 26.56
CA SER A 330 -56.47 -9.63 26.18
C SER A 330 -56.14 -9.96 24.72
N SER A 331 -55.95 -11.26 24.51
CA SER A 331 -56.25 -12.10 23.34
C SER A 331 -57.19 -11.57 22.25
N GLY A 332 -56.90 -11.95 21.00
CA GLY A 332 -57.84 -11.89 19.87
C GLY A 332 -57.26 -12.44 18.56
N SER A 333 -57.17 -13.77 18.45
CA SER A 333 -56.92 -14.52 17.22
C SER A 333 -58.15 -14.50 16.30
N THR A 334 -57.95 -14.50 14.97
CA THR A 334 -58.70 -15.24 13.89
C THR A 334 -58.23 -14.69 12.54
N SER A 335 -57.43 -15.40 11.71
CA SER A 335 -57.76 -16.50 10.79
C SER A 335 -58.95 -16.24 9.85
N GLY A 336 -58.67 -16.20 8.53
CA GLY A 336 -59.71 -16.44 7.51
C GLY A 336 -59.40 -15.95 6.10
N THR A 337 -58.94 -16.87 5.25
CA THR A 337 -59.41 -17.14 3.85
C THR A 337 -59.40 -16.00 2.81
N SER A 338 -58.53 -15.98 1.79
CA SER A 338 -58.41 -16.83 0.58
C SER A 338 -59.28 -16.42 -0.63
N SER A 339 -58.59 -16.23 -1.78
CA SER A 339 -59.07 -16.23 -3.18
C SER A 339 -59.91 -15.00 -3.61
N THR A 340 -59.89 -14.47 -4.84
CA THR A 340 -59.74 -15.07 -6.18
C THR A 340 -59.45 -13.98 -7.25
N SER A 341 -58.64 -14.32 -8.25
CA SER A 341 -58.72 -14.03 -9.72
C SER A 341 -59.24 -12.71 -10.33
N GLY A 342 -58.54 -12.26 -11.39
CA GLY A 342 -59.12 -11.60 -12.58
C GLY A 342 -58.32 -10.39 -13.07
N SER A 343 -57.37 -10.53 -13.99
CA SER A 343 -57.51 -10.50 -15.47
C SER A 343 -57.67 -9.11 -16.11
N SER A 344 -56.69 -8.81 -16.97
CA SER A 344 -56.76 -8.16 -18.30
C SER A 344 -57.22 -6.70 -18.46
N GLY A 345 -56.39 -5.93 -19.16
CA GLY A 345 -56.76 -4.65 -19.77
C GLY A 345 -55.61 -3.99 -20.53
N SER A 346 -55.30 -4.49 -21.73
CA SER A 346 -54.42 -3.85 -22.72
C SER A 346 -55.23 -2.98 -23.67
N THR A 347 -54.75 -1.76 -23.96
CA THR A 347 -54.96 -0.98 -25.22
C THR A 347 -53.98 0.22 -25.16
N SER A 348 -52.91 0.33 -25.96
CA SER A 348 -52.83 0.82 -27.35
C SER A 348 -53.71 2.06 -27.62
N GLY A 349 -53.23 3.23 -28.08
CA GLY A 349 -51.92 3.68 -28.53
C GLY A 349 -52.04 5.06 -29.19
N ASN A 350 -50.93 5.48 -29.80
CA ASN A 350 -50.81 6.42 -30.92
C ASN A 350 -50.47 7.92 -30.64
N SER A 351 -49.17 8.21 -30.80
CA SER A 351 -48.55 9.10 -31.80
C SER A 351 -48.94 10.59 -31.90
N GLY A 352 -47.92 11.45 -31.88
CA GLY A 352 -48.00 12.80 -32.42
C GLY A 352 -46.82 13.70 -32.03
N SER A 353 -45.76 13.68 -32.83
CA SER A 353 -44.55 14.50 -32.74
C SER A 353 -44.81 16.01 -32.89
N THR A 354 -44.07 16.84 -32.15
CA THR A 354 -43.49 18.11 -32.64
C THR A 354 -42.27 18.51 -31.83
N SER A 355 -41.38 19.23 -32.51
CA SER A 355 -39.95 19.38 -32.29
C SER A 355 -39.54 20.55 -31.38
N ALA A 356 -38.34 20.41 -30.83
CA ALA A 356 -37.33 21.45 -30.57
C ALA A 356 -37.64 22.57 -29.54
N THR A 357 -36.92 22.52 -28.41
CA THR A 357 -36.00 23.63 -28.04
C THR A 357 -34.95 23.15 -27.04
N SER A 358 -33.72 23.57 -27.30
CA SER A 358 -32.50 23.40 -26.53
C SER A 358 -32.49 24.23 -25.24
N SER A 359 -32.03 23.66 -24.13
CA SER A 359 -31.31 24.41 -23.09
C SER A 359 -30.42 23.46 -22.27
N THR A 360 -29.15 23.51 -22.61
CA THR A 360 -27.98 23.11 -21.83
C THR A 360 -27.90 23.88 -20.50
N SER A 361 -27.59 23.18 -19.41
CA SER A 361 -26.96 23.79 -18.24
C SER A 361 -25.94 22.81 -17.66
N GLY A 362 -24.71 22.95 -18.14
CA GLY A 362 -23.54 22.49 -17.41
C GLY A 362 -23.20 23.48 -16.29
N SER A 363 -22.53 22.99 -15.27
CA SER A 363 -21.69 23.81 -14.40
C SER A 363 -20.43 23.03 -14.09
N SER A 364 -19.47 23.19 -14.99
CA SER A 364 -18.05 23.05 -14.75
C SER A 364 -17.51 24.40 -14.24
N GLY A 365 -16.67 24.33 -13.21
CA GLY A 365 -15.67 25.34 -12.86
C GLY A 365 -14.59 24.61 -12.07
N GLN A 366 -13.42 24.28 -12.63
CA GLN A 366 -12.27 25.19 -12.81
C GLN A 366 -12.09 26.08 -11.57
N VAL A 367 -11.18 25.71 -10.67
CA VAL A 367 -9.71 25.84 -10.82
C VAL A 367 -9.04 24.65 -10.16
#